data_AF-A0AA38PQR9-F1
#
_entry.id   AF-A0AA38PQR9-F1
#
_cell.length_a   1.000
_cell.length_b   1.000
_cell.length_c   1.000
_cell.angle_alpha   90.00
_cell.angle_beta   90.00
_cell.angle_gamma   90.00
#
_symmetry.space_group_name_H-M   'P 1'
#
loop_
_entity.id
_entity.type
_entity.pdbx_description
1 polymer ?
#
loop_
_entity_poly.entity_id
_entity_poly.type
_entity_poly.pdbx_seq_one_letter_code
_entity_poly.pdbx_strand_id
1 'polypeptide(L)'
;MGGRYGNKGGILSRFLIDDSSLCFVNCHLAAGQHAVRARNVDAAGMLEQQYLFPAAGEHLAFVGGGDGSMVLDHEIVFINGDMNYRIDQRRDAITAAVRANEHESLFAHDQLMKEIKYNRGCRFRFFTEGPIAFAPTYKYDRRSDVYDTSEKRRAPAWCDRVLWRSRVPSRVKQLHYQRYEVNVSDHRPISAAFNITVKRTRHEIREKKKAEVQMQWTVLQEKLLMEAREFYINSCRI
;
A
#
# COMPACT_ATOMS: atom_id res chain seq x y z
N MET A 1 18.67 3.97 17.72
CA MET A 1 18.15 5.16 18.43
C MET A 1 16.71 5.37 18.01
N GLY A 2 15.76 4.89 18.81
CA GLY A 2 14.32 5.09 18.60
C GLY A 2 13.84 6.27 19.44
N GLY A 3 13.50 7.37 18.80
CA GLY A 3 12.82 8.50 19.41
C GLY A 3 11.41 8.61 18.86
N ARG A 4 10.42 8.92 19.71
CA ARG A 4 9.01 9.16 19.35
C ARG A 4 8.78 10.39 18.45
N TYR A 5 9.83 11.15 18.17
CA TYR A 5 9.79 12.34 17.32
C TYR A 5 10.84 12.19 16.20
N GLY A 6 10.36 11.89 15.01
CA GLY A 6 11.15 11.87 13.78
C GLY A 6 10.35 12.51 12.65
N ASN A 7 11.02 13.17 11.71
CA ASN A 7 10.40 13.73 10.51
C ASN A 7 10.08 12.65 9.44
N LYS A 8 9.86 11.41 9.89
CA LYS A 8 9.66 10.19 9.10
C LYS A 8 8.49 9.44 9.69
N GLY A 9 7.67 8.84 8.84
CA GLY A 9 6.43 8.20 9.23
C GLY A 9 5.41 8.29 8.11
N GLY A 10 4.13 8.16 8.45
CA GLY A 10 3.05 8.32 7.49
C GLY A 10 1.79 8.86 8.12
N ILE A 11 0.95 9.46 7.28
CA ILE A 11 -0.40 9.89 7.61
C ILE A 11 -1.35 8.95 6.88
N LEU A 12 -2.36 8.48 7.60
CA LEU A 12 -3.32 7.53 7.07
C LEU A 12 -4.72 8.11 7.18
N SER A 13 -5.53 7.88 6.15
CA SER A 13 -6.94 8.20 6.15
C SER A 13 -7.73 7.04 5.56
N ARG A 14 -8.88 6.73 6.14
CA ARG A 14 -9.80 5.72 5.61
C ARG A 14 -11.21 6.27 5.57
N PHE A 15 -12.00 5.72 4.66
CA PHE A 15 -13.43 5.98 4.60
C PHE A 15 -14.12 4.89 3.77
N LEU A 16 -15.44 4.89 3.83
CA LEU A 16 -16.28 4.05 3.00
C LEU A 16 -16.85 4.88 1.86
N ILE A 17 -16.82 4.35 0.64
CA ILE A 17 -17.62 4.85 -0.48
C ILE A 17 -18.63 3.75 -0.81
N ASP A 18 -19.92 4.05 -0.63
CA ASP A 18 -20.95 3.02 -0.55
C ASP A 18 -20.51 1.93 0.45
N ASP A 19 -20.44 0.68 0.02
CA ASP A 19 -20.01 -0.44 0.85
C ASP A 19 -18.51 -0.77 0.68
N SER A 20 -17.76 0.01 -0.08
CA SER A 20 -16.34 -0.24 -0.34
C SER A 20 -15.43 0.45 0.65
N SER A 21 -14.52 -0.29 1.27
CA SER A 21 -13.50 0.30 2.13
C SER A 21 -12.28 0.77 1.34
N LEU A 22 -11.90 2.03 1.56
CA LEU A 22 -10.72 2.65 0.99
C LEU A 22 -9.78 3.09 2.11
N CYS A 23 -8.48 2.86 1.92
CA CYS A 23 -7.43 3.43 2.77
C CYS A 23 -6.38 4.15 1.92
N PHE A 24 -6.02 5.35 2.34
CA PHE A 24 -4.96 6.15 1.74
C PHE A 24 -3.85 6.35 2.75
N VAL A 25 -2.62 6.09 2.32
CA VAL A 25 -1.42 6.19 3.14
C VAL A 25 -0.46 7.12 2.44
N ASN A 26 -0.11 8.24 3.09
CA ASN A 26 0.99 9.09 2.66
C ASN A 26 2.21 8.83 3.55
N CYS A 27 3.37 8.52 2.98
CA CYS A 27 4.56 8.20 3.75
C CYS A 27 5.79 9.04 3.39
N HIS A 28 6.68 9.16 4.37
CA HIS A 28 8.02 9.71 4.24
C HIS A 28 8.98 8.76 4.96
N LEU A 29 9.63 7.87 4.20
CA LEU A 29 10.45 6.77 4.72
C LEU A 29 11.92 7.18 4.91
N ALA A 30 12.69 6.38 5.65
CA ALA A 30 14.11 6.62 5.93
C ALA A 30 14.93 7.03 4.70
N ALA A 31 15.63 8.16 4.82
CA ALA A 31 16.44 8.72 3.73
C ALA A 31 17.84 8.11 3.66
N GLY A 32 18.48 8.22 2.48
CA GLY A 32 19.88 7.84 2.27
C GLY A 32 20.06 6.58 1.41
N GLN A 33 21.20 6.53 0.70
CA GLN A 33 21.49 5.49 -0.30
C GLN A 33 21.43 4.07 0.27
N HIS A 34 22.01 3.87 1.46
CA HIS A 34 22.17 2.54 2.08
C HIS A 34 21.07 2.18 3.09
N ALA A 35 20.03 3.02 3.23
CA ALA A 35 18.97 2.85 4.23
C ALA A 35 17.80 1.95 3.76
N VAL A 36 18.02 1.06 2.79
CA VAL A 36 16.98 0.18 2.22
C VAL A 36 16.28 -0.64 3.31
N ARG A 37 17.05 -1.26 4.20
CA ARG A 37 16.49 -2.05 5.31
C ARG A 37 15.63 -1.19 6.25
N ALA A 38 16.06 0.04 6.54
CA ALA A 38 15.29 0.96 7.38
C ALA A 38 13.95 1.33 6.71
N ARG A 39 13.96 1.64 5.40
CA ARG A 39 12.73 1.90 4.64
C ARG A 39 11.77 0.71 4.65
N ASN A 40 12.29 -0.50 4.49
CA ASN A 40 11.47 -1.72 4.58
C ASN A 40 10.85 -1.90 5.97
N VAL A 41 11.60 -1.59 7.03
CA VAL A 41 11.09 -1.63 8.42
C VAL A 41 10.04 -0.56 8.64
N ASP A 42 10.27 0.68 8.19
CA ASP A 42 9.29 1.78 8.27
C ASP A 42 7.98 1.40 7.56
N ALA A 43 8.08 0.84 6.34
CA ALA A 43 6.94 0.39 5.56
C ALA A 43 6.18 -0.76 6.23
N ALA A 44 6.90 -1.74 6.81
CA ALA A 44 6.27 -2.84 7.54
C ALA A 44 5.53 -2.33 8.78
N GLY A 45 6.18 -1.51 9.60
CA GLY A 45 5.56 -0.93 10.79
C GLY A 45 4.28 -0.15 10.44
N MET A 46 4.31 0.66 9.40
CA MET A 46 3.15 1.44 8.95
C MET A 46 1.98 0.57 8.45
N LEU A 47 2.25 -0.56 7.80
CA LEU A 47 1.21 -1.42 7.21
C LEU A 47 0.65 -2.45 8.19
N GLU A 48 1.42 -2.81 9.21
CA GLU A 48 1.09 -3.89 10.15
C GLU A 48 0.71 -3.37 11.55
N GLN A 49 0.79 -2.06 11.77
CA GLN A 49 0.37 -1.48 13.04
C GLN A 49 -1.12 -1.74 13.27
N GLN A 50 -1.41 -2.41 14.39
CA GLN A 50 -2.77 -2.71 14.82
C GLN A 50 -3.42 -1.48 15.45
N TYR A 51 -4.75 -1.41 15.38
CA TYR A 51 -5.55 -0.35 16.00
C TYR A 51 -5.20 1.07 15.53
N LEU A 52 -4.76 1.20 14.26
CA LEU A 52 -4.58 2.51 13.62
C LEU A 52 -5.90 3.27 13.52
N PHE A 53 -6.98 2.52 13.40
CA PHE A 53 -8.34 3.05 13.39
C PHE A 53 -9.21 2.33 14.41
N PRO A 54 -10.27 2.99 14.92
CA PRO A 54 -11.33 2.29 15.64
C PRO A 54 -11.91 1.17 14.77
N ALA A 55 -12.18 0.02 15.37
CA ALA A 55 -12.89 -1.06 14.70
C ALA A 55 -14.23 -0.53 14.14
N ALA A 56 -14.51 -0.85 12.88
CA ALA A 56 -15.79 -0.52 12.29
C ALA A 56 -16.83 -1.58 12.71
N GLY A 57 -18.04 -1.12 13.07
CA GLY A 57 -19.16 -2.03 13.34
C GLY A 57 -19.68 -2.77 12.09
N GLU A 58 -19.31 -2.29 10.89
CA GLU A 58 -19.72 -2.86 9.62
C GLU A 58 -18.61 -3.71 8.98
N HIS A 59 -18.53 -4.98 9.38
CA HIS A 59 -17.47 -5.91 8.93
C HIS A 59 -17.46 -6.22 7.42
N LEU A 60 -18.55 -5.96 6.71
CA LEU A 60 -18.68 -6.34 5.29
C LEU A 60 -17.85 -5.48 4.34
N ALA A 61 -17.59 -4.25 4.75
CA ALA A 61 -16.77 -3.34 3.95
C ALA A 61 -15.31 -3.80 3.92
N PHE A 62 -14.88 -4.59 4.90
CA PHE A 62 -13.50 -5.01 5.11
C PHE A 62 -13.24 -6.44 4.65
N VAL A 63 -11.96 -6.79 4.54
CA VAL A 63 -11.51 -8.03 3.90
C VAL A 63 -10.69 -8.90 4.83
N GLY A 64 -10.62 -10.20 4.52
CA GLY A 64 -9.79 -11.14 5.28
C GLY A 64 -10.26 -11.39 6.72
N GLY A 65 -11.51 -11.06 7.03
CA GLY A 65 -12.04 -11.10 8.40
C GLY A 65 -11.63 -9.87 9.24
N GLY A 66 -11.01 -8.86 8.62
CA GLY A 66 -10.65 -7.61 9.28
C GLY A 66 -11.88 -6.78 9.69
N ASP A 67 -11.66 -5.89 10.64
CA ASP A 67 -12.64 -4.95 11.18
C ASP A 67 -12.34 -3.50 10.76
N GLY A 68 -11.34 -3.30 9.91
CA GLY A 68 -10.93 -1.97 9.45
C GLY A 68 -9.96 -1.27 10.39
N SER A 69 -9.49 -1.94 11.44
CA SER A 69 -8.47 -1.42 12.34
C SER A 69 -7.08 -1.39 11.71
N MET A 70 -6.81 -2.24 10.71
CA MET A 70 -5.55 -2.30 9.99
C MET A 70 -5.67 -1.77 8.56
N VAL A 71 -4.55 -1.30 7.99
CA VAL A 71 -4.50 -0.83 6.59
C VAL A 71 -4.94 -1.92 5.62
N LEU A 72 -4.45 -3.14 5.82
CA LEU A 72 -4.67 -4.24 4.88
C LEU A 72 -6.06 -4.91 4.99
N ASP A 73 -6.88 -4.49 5.96
CA ASP A 73 -8.30 -4.85 6.08
C ASP A 73 -9.17 -4.16 5.02
N HIS A 74 -8.63 -3.15 4.33
CA HIS A 74 -9.38 -2.38 3.34
C HIS A 74 -9.33 -3.07 1.96
N GLU A 75 -10.45 -2.98 1.22
CA GLU A 75 -10.57 -3.57 -0.12
C GLU A 75 -9.64 -2.94 -1.14
N ILE A 76 -9.48 -1.62 -1.05
CA ILE A 76 -8.64 -0.82 -1.92
C ILE A 76 -7.74 0.05 -1.04
N VAL A 77 -6.42 -0.06 -1.26
CA VAL A 77 -5.42 0.71 -0.54
C VAL A 77 -4.57 1.48 -1.54
N PHE A 78 -4.42 2.78 -1.36
CA PHE A 78 -3.46 3.61 -2.07
C PHE A 78 -2.35 4.04 -1.12
N ILE A 79 -1.10 3.92 -1.56
CA ILE A 79 0.06 4.39 -0.83
C ILE A 79 0.83 5.36 -1.73
N ASN A 80 1.14 6.55 -1.22
CA ASN A 80 1.98 7.50 -1.91
C ASN A 80 2.99 8.17 -0.97
N GLY A 81 3.92 8.93 -1.55
CA GLY A 81 4.80 9.83 -0.81
C GLY A 81 6.27 9.65 -1.15
N ASP A 82 7.12 10.25 -0.33
CA ASP A 82 8.58 10.14 -0.44
C ASP A 82 9.04 8.82 0.20
N MET A 83 9.03 7.77 -0.62
CA MET A 83 9.49 6.44 -0.21
C MET A 83 11.02 6.36 -0.13
N ASN A 84 11.74 7.37 -0.61
CA ASN A 84 13.19 7.54 -0.48
C ASN A 84 14.07 6.39 -1.02
N TYR A 85 13.51 5.42 -1.74
CA TYR A 85 14.30 4.43 -2.47
C TYR A 85 15.12 5.10 -3.55
N ARG A 86 16.34 4.60 -3.76
CA ARG A 86 17.33 5.20 -4.65
C ARG A 86 17.64 4.28 -5.82
N ILE A 87 18.37 4.81 -6.80
CA ILE A 87 18.96 4.01 -7.86
C ILE A 87 20.33 3.54 -7.39
N ASP A 88 20.53 2.24 -7.38
CA ASP A 88 21.74 1.57 -6.93
C ASP A 88 22.75 1.42 -8.09
N GLN A 89 23.26 2.56 -8.53
CA GLN A 89 24.21 2.71 -9.64
C GLN A 89 25.06 3.98 -9.43
N ARG A 90 26.21 4.09 -10.09
CA ARG A 90 27.07 5.29 -10.03
C ARG A 90 26.34 6.52 -10.58
N ARG A 91 26.50 7.67 -9.92
CA ARG A 91 25.86 8.94 -10.31
C ARG A 91 26.07 9.30 -11.77
N ASP A 92 27.29 9.15 -12.29
CA ASP A 92 27.60 9.57 -13.66
C ASP A 92 26.87 8.70 -14.69
N ALA A 93 26.76 7.39 -14.43
CA ALA A 93 25.97 6.48 -15.26
C ALA A 93 24.48 6.80 -15.21
N ILE A 94 23.94 7.09 -14.01
CA ILE A 94 22.54 7.54 -13.85
C ILE A 94 22.31 8.83 -14.64
N THR A 95 23.20 9.81 -14.48
CA THR A 95 23.07 11.12 -15.13
C THR A 95 23.15 11.01 -16.65
N ALA A 96 24.04 10.15 -17.16
CA ALA A 96 24.15 9.88 -18.59
C ALA A 96 22.86 9.25 -19.15
N ALA A 97 22.32 8.22 -18.49
CA ALA A 97 21.07 7.57 -18.90
C ALA A 97 19.88 8.53 -18.87
N VAL A 98 19.77 9.38 -17.84
CA VAL A 98 18.72 10.40 -17.74
C VAL A 98 18.84 11.44 -18.88
N ARG A 99 20.07 11.88 -19.20
CA ARG A 99 20.29 12.81 -20.33
C ARG A 99 19.96 12.19 -21.68
N ALA A 100 20.19 10.88 -21.83
CA ALA A 100 19.82 10.12 -23.02
C ALA A 100 18.32 9.76 -23.07
N ASN A 101 17.54 10.12 -22.04
CA ASN A 101 16.14 9.71 -21.87
C ASN A 101 15.94 8.18 -21.80
N GLU A 102 17.00 7.44 -21.44
CA GLU A 102 17.04 5.97 -21.34
C GLU A 102 16.68 5.51 -19.92
N HIS A 103 15.56 5.99 -19.39
CA HIS A 103 15.14 5.76 -18.00
C HIS A 103 14.96 4.28 -17.68
N GLU A 104 14.46 3.49 -18.62
CA GLU A 104 14.15 2.08 -18.41
C GLU A 104 15.38 1.25 -18.04
N SER A 105 16.56 1.63 -18.54
CA SER A 105 17.83 0.99 -18.20
C SER A 105 18.15 1.06 -16.70
N LEU A 106 17.60 2.07 -16.01
CA LEU A 106 17.82 2.31 -14.58
C LEU A 106 16.86 1.51 -13.70
N PHE A 107 15.77 0.95 -14.23
CA PHE A 107 14.76 0.22 -13.43
C PHE A 107 15.33 -1.04 -12.79
N ALA A 108 16.27 -1.72 -13.47
CA ALA A 108 17.01 -2.84 -12.90
C ALA A 108 17.87 -2.43 -11.69
N HIS A 109 18.13 -1.13 -11.53
CA HIS A 109 18.91 -0.54 -10.45
C HIS A 109 18.05 0.17 -9.39
N ASP A 110 16.76 0.40 -9.63
CA ASP A 110 15.85 1.02 -8.67
C ASP A 110 15.64 0.10 -7.45
N GLN A 111 15.94 0.61 -6.25
CA GLN A 111 15.89 -0.19 -5.04
C GLN A 111 14.47 -0.66 -4.72
N LEU A 112 13.42 0.14 -4.94
CA LEU A 112 12.05 -0.29 -4.65
C LEU A 112 11.65 -1.44 -5.57
N MET A 113 11.92 -1.32 -6.87
CA MET A 113 11.64 -2.39 -7.84
C MET A 113 12.42 -3.66 -7.52
N LYS A 114 13.70 -3.56 -7.13
CA LYS A 114 14.50 -4.71 -6.67
C LYS A 114 13.88 -5.36 -5.44
N GLU A 115 13.51 -4.58 -4.43
CA GLU A 115 12.92 -5.09 -3.19
C GLU A 115 11.58 -5.80 -3.45
N ILE A 116 10.70 -5.21 -4.27
CA ILE A 116 9.43 -5.84 -4.67
C ILE A 116 9.67 -7.17 -5.39
N LYS A 117 10.63 -7.19 -6.33
CA LYS A 117 10.90 -8.35 -7.19
C LYS A 117 11.57 -9.49 -6.43
N TYR A 118 12.60 -9.20 -5.63
CA TYR A 118 13.52 -10.19 -5.08
C TYR A 118 13.37 -10.42 -3.57
N ASN A 119 12.93 -9.44 -2.79
CA ASN A 119 12.78 -9.59 -1.34
C ASN A 119 11.36 -10.04 -0.98
N ARG A 120 11.21 -11.31 -0.60
CA ARG A 120 9.91 -11.88 -0.15
C ARG A 120 9.34 -11.20 1.09
N GLY A 121 10.17 -10.57 1.92
CA GLY A 121 9.76 -9.83 3.10
C GLY A 121 9.30 -8.39 2.81
N CYS A 122 9.50 -7.87 1.60
CA CYS A 122 9.09 -6.52 1.25
C CYS A 122 7.55 -6.40 1.24
N ARG A 123 6.99 -5.52 2.07
CA ARG A 123 5.52 -5.36 2.18
C ARG A 123 4.89 -4.70 0.94
N PHE A 124 5.67 -3.92 0.20
CA PHE A 124 5.20 -3.37 -1.07
C PHE A 124 5.02 -4.43 -2.17
N ARG A 125 5.47 -5.68 -1.97
CA ARG A 125 5.23 -6.79 -2.91
C ARG A 125 3.74 -7.09 -3.12
N PHE A 126 2.88 -6.75 -2.17
CA PHE A 126 1.43 -6.93 -2.29
C PHE A 126 0.73 -5.75 -2.99
N PHE A 127 1.50 -4.78 -3.47
CA PHE A 127 1.02 -3.60 -4.17
C PHE A 127 1.48 -3.63 -5.62
N THR A 128 0.75 -2.88 -6.45
CA THR A 128 1.04 -2.62 -7.85
C THR A 128 1.51 -1.18 -7.99
N GLU A 129 2.47 -0.96 -8.88
CA GLU A 129 2.89 0.36 -9.34
C GLU A 129 2.67 0.45 -10.86
N GLY A 130 2.31 1.64 -11.33
CA GLY A 130 2.17 1.93 -12.75
C GLY A 130 3.52 2.04 -13.45
N PRO A 131 3.56 1.93 -14.79
CA PRO A 131 4.78 2.20 -15.53
C PRO A 131 5.24 3.65 -15.28
N ILE A 132 6.53 3.82 -14.95
CA ILE A 132 7.15 5.13 -14.79
C ILE A 132 7.66 5.57 -16.15
N ALA A 133 7.11 6.66 -16.69
CA ALA A 133 7.51 7.24 -17.98
C ALA A 133 8.16 8.62 -17.84
N PHE A 134 8.64 8.96 -16.64
CA PHE A 134 9.19 10.28 -16.32
C PHE A 134 10.58 10.18 -15.67
N ALA A 135 11.40 11.21 -15.86
CA ALA A 135 12.74 11.28 -15.29
C ALA A 135 12.72 11.33 -13.74
N PRO A 136 13.80 10.90 -13.07
CA PRO A 136 13.90 10.89 -11.61
C PRO A 136 13.48 12.21 -10.95
N THR A 137 12.73 12.11 -9.86
CA THR A 137 12.07 13.25 -9.20
C THR A 137 12.93 13.94 -8.15
N TYR A 138 14.04 13.33 -7.76
CA TYR A 138 14.98 13.83 -6.76
C TYR A 138 16.43 13.58 -7.24
N LYS A 139 17.45 14.37 -6.88
CA LYS A 139 17.43 15.64 -6.15
C LYS A 139 17.82 16.77 -7.11
N TYR A 140 17.03 17.83 -7.15
CA TYR A 140 17.30 19.02 -7.95
C TYR A 140 17.88 20.15 -7.09
N ASP A 141 18.63 21.04 -7.72
CA ASP A 141 18.84 22.36 -7.15
C ASP A 141 17.51 23.14 -7.22
N ARG A 142 17.18 23.86 -6.15
CA ARG A 142 15.89 24.57 -6.06
C ARG A 142 15.84 25.65 -7.14
N ARG A 143 14.67 25.81 -7.76
CA ARG A 143 14.40 26.75 -8.86
C ARG A 143 15.25 26.48 -10.11
N SER A 144 15.66 25.22 -10.32
CA SER A 144 16.51 24.78 -11.43
C SER A 144 16.14 23.36 -11.88
N ASP A 145 16.44 23.02 -13.13
CA ASP A 145 16.34 21.67 -13.69
C ASP A 145 17.65 20.88 -13.59
N VAL A 146 18.65 21.46 -12.92
CA VAL A 146 19.94 20.82 -12.67
C VAL A 146 19.84 19.90 -11.45
N TYR A 147 20.34 18.68 -11.60
CA TYR A 147 20.47 17.73 -10.48
C TYR A 147 21.63 18.11 -9.56
N ASP A 148 21.38 17.99 -8.25
CA ASP A 148 22.19 18.36 -7.09
C ASP A 148 23.67 18.64 -7.39
N THR A 149 24.03 19.94 -7.44
CA THR A 149 25.42 20.42 -7.53
C THR A 149 26.05 20.69 -6.17
N SER A 150 25.34 20.44 -5.07
CA SER A 150 25.91 20.56 -3.72
C SER A 150 27.07 19.58 -3.54
N GLU A 151 27.89 19.81 -2.51
CA GLU A 151 29.02 18.93 -2.15
C GLU A 151 28.62 17.45 -2.00
N LYS A 152 27.38 17.19 -1.55
CA LYS A 152 26.85 15.82 -1.36
C LYS A 152 26.58 15.10 -2.67
N ARG A 153 26.45 15.83 -3.80
CA ARG A 153 26.25 15.33 -5.16
C ARG A 153 25.33 14.12 -5.21
N ARG A 154 24.13 14.22 -4.64
CA ARG A 154 23.18 13.09 -4.62
C ARG A 154 22.87 12.66 -6.06
N ALA A 155 22.84 11.36 -6.28
CA ALA A 155 22.44 10.81 -7.57
C ALA A 155 20.93 11.02 -7.80
N PRO A 156 20.50 11.20 -9.06
CA PRO A 156 19.08 11.19 -9.40
C PRO A 156 18.38 9.90 -8.93
N ALA A 157 17.16 9.99 -8.43
CA ALA A 157 16.34 8.87 -7.96
C ALA A 157 14.83 9.14 -8.03
N TRP A 158 14.04 8.07 -8.20
CA TRP A 158 12.58 8.08 -8.04
C TRP A 158 12.21 7.83 -6.57
N CYS A 159 12.38 8.88 -5.76
CA CYS A 159 12.02 8.85 -4.35
C CYS A 159 10.50 8.90 -4.14
N ASP A 160 9.80 9.66 -4.98
CA ASP A 160 8.36 9.90 -4.88
C ASP A 160 7.62 8.83 -5.67
N ARG A 161 6.69 8.10 -5.04
CA ARG A 161 6.02 6.93 -5.65
C ARG A 161 4.53 6.88 -5.34
N VAL A 162 3.75 6.23 -6.20
CA VAL A 162 2.34 5.90 -5.96
C VAL A 162 2.09 4.43 -6.27
N LEU A 163 1.65 3.69 -5.25
CA LEU A 163 1.33 2.28 -5.30
C LEU A 163 -0.12 2.05 -4.90
N TRP A 164 -0.72 0.97 -5.36
CA TRP A 164 -2.08 0.57 -4.94
C TRP A 164 -2.21 -0.94 -4.75
N ARG A 165 -3.19 -1.35 -3.96
CA ARG A 165 -3.58 -2.74 -3.77
C ARG A 165 -5.09 -2.83 -3.88
N SER A 166 -5.56 -3.85 -4.59
CA SER A 166 -6.97 -4.25 -4.59
C SER A 166 -7.10 -5.76 -4.57
N ARG A 167 -8.03 -6.30 -3.79
CA ARG A 167 -8.33 -7.75 -3.81
C ARG A 167 -8.91 -8.22 -5.13
N VAL A 168 -9.60 -7.32 -5.84
CA VAL A 168 -10.19 -7.58 -7.15
C VAL A 168 -9.53 -6.62 -8.13
N PRO A 169 -8.44 -7.04 -8.82
CA PRO A 169 -7.64 -6.14 -9.65
C PRO A 169 -8.45 -5.35 -10.69
N SER A 170 -9.51 -5.93 -11.24
CA SER A 170 -10.39 -5.27 -12.22
C SER A 170 -11.13 -4.06 -11.67
N ARG A 171 -11.23 -3.89 -10.34
CA ARG A 171 -11.87 -2.72 -9.71
C ARG A 171 -11.02 -1.47 -9.75
N VAL A 172 -9.72 -1.55 -10.06
CA VAL A 172 -8.83 -0.38 -10.06
C VAL A 172 -8.09 -0.31 -11.38
N LYS A 173 -8.34 0.75 -12.15
CA LYS A 173 -7.64 1.07 -13.39
C LYS A 173 -6.91 2.39 -13.26
N GLN A 174 -5.58 2.36 -13.33
CA GLN A 174 -4.79 3.59 -13.40
C GLN A 174 -5.05 4.30 -14.73
N LEU A 175 -5.32 5.60 -14.67
CA LEU A 175 -5.58 6.46 -15.83
C LEU A 175 -4.31 7.18 -16.27
N HIS A 176 -3.53 7.69 -15.32
CA HIS A 176 -2.24 8.31 -15.58
C HIS A 176 -1.28 8.14 -14.40
N TYR A 177 0.01 8.30 -14.68
CA TYR A 177 1.07 8.42 -13.69
C TYR A 177 2.15 9.35 -14.24
N GLN A 178 2.25 10.57 -13.71
CA GLN A 178 3.07 11.61 -14.31
C GLN A 178 3.74 12.53 -13.30
N ARG A 179 4.82 13.15 -13.74
CA ARG A 179 5.59 14.19 -13.05
C ARG A 179 5.22 15.57 -13.56
N TYR A 180 5.37 16.59 -12.72
CA TYR A 180 5.21 18.00 -13.06
C TYR A 180 6.51 18.78 -12.86
N GLU A 181 6.73 19.82 -13.67
CA GLU A 181 7.98 20.59 -13.70
C GLU A 181 8.00 21.80 -12.74
N VAL A 182 7.23 21.74 -11.65
CA VAL A 182 7.28 22.75 -10.59
C VAL A 182 8.61 22.62 -9.84
N ASN A 183 9.39 23.70 -9.79
CA ASN A 183 10.79 23.65 -9.34
C ASN A 183 11.07 24.35 -8.00
N VAL A 184 10.04 24.70 -7.22
CA VAL A 184 10.20 25.37 -5.90
C VAL A 184 10.90 24.46 -4.86
N SER A 185 10.72 23.15 -5.02
CA SER A 185 11.34 22.10 -4.20
C SER A 185 12.54 21.47 -4.91
N ASP A 186 13.38 20.76 -4.17
CA ASP A 186 14.39 19.84 -4.71
C ASP A 186 13.79 18.51 -5.18
N HIS A 187 12.48 18.32 -5.00
CA HIS A 187 11.67 17.28 -5.61
C HIS A 187 10.77 17.82 -6.72
N ARG A 188 10.45 16.99 -7.71
CA ARG A 188 9.41 17.23 -8.71
C ARG A 188 8.08 16.56 -8.28
N PRO A 189 6.96 17.29 -8.21
CA PRO A 189 5.67 16.69 -7.86
C PRO A 189 5.26 15.60 -8.84
N ILE A 190 4.55 14.60 -8.34
CA ILE A 190 3.94 13.53 -9.15
C ILE A 190 2.45 13.41 -8.85
N SER A 191 1.71 12.83 -9.79
CA SER A 191 0.33 12.40 -9.56
C SER A 191 0.05 11.09 -10.26
N ALA A 192 -0.88 10.31 -9.70
CA ALA A 192 -1.55 9.25 -10.41
C ALA A 192 -3.06 9.39 -10.23
N ALA A 193 -3.83 9.16 -11.29
CA ALA A 193 -5.29 9.09 -11.21
C ALA A 193 -5.77 7.67 -11.50
N PHE A 194 -6.92 7.34 -10.94
CA PHE A 194 -7.50 6.00 -11.00
C PHE A 194 -9.00 6.10 -11.27
N ASN A 195 -9.50 5.20 -12.10
CA ASN A 195 -10.90 4.84 -12.11
C ASN A 195 -11.10 3.65 -11.16
N ILE A 196 -12.02 3.79 -10.22
CA ILE A 196 -12.32 2.77 -9.21
C ILE A 196 -13.78 2.34 -9.30
N THR A 197 -14.00 1.02 -9.27
CA THR A 197 -15.34 0.44 -9.15
C THR A 197 -15.64 0.19 -7.69
N VAL A 198 -16.71 0.77 -7.16
CA VAL A 198 -17.20 0.55 -5.80
C VAL A 198 -18.35 -0.44 -5.78
N LYS A 199 -18.42 -1.26 -4.73
CA LYS A 199 -19.54 -2.15 -4.44
C LYS A 199 -20.62 -1.39 -3.68
N ARG A 200 -21.88 -1.69 -3.99
CA ARG A 200 -23.07 -1.26 -3.25
C ARG A 200 -23.93 -2.47 -2.94
N THR A 201 -24.28 -2.65 -1.69
CA THR A 201 -25.11 -3.76 -1.19
C THR A 201 -26.55 -3.29 -1.07
N ARG A 202 -27.50 -4.16 -1.43
CA ARG A 202 -28.92 -3.95 -1.10
C ARG A 202 -29.16 -4.40 0.34
N HIS A 203 -28.98 -3.50 1.30
CA HIS A 203 -28.97 -3.82 2.73
C HIS A 203 -30.24 -4.56 3.19
N GLU A 204 -31.43 -4.14 2.75
CA GLU A 204 -32.71 -4.78 3.12
C GLU A 204 -32.77 -6.26 2.69
N ILE A 205 -32.41 -6.54 1.44
CA ILE A 205 -32.40 -7.92 0.91
C ILE A 205 -31.37 -8.75 1.68
N ARG A 206 -30.21 -8.16 1.96
CA ARG A 206 -29.16 -8.85 2.69
C ARG A 206 -29.61 -9.17 4.11
N GLU A 207 -30.17 -8.23 4.86
CA GLU A 207 -30.63 -8.46 6.23
C GLU A 207 -31.73 -9.53 6.26
N LYS A 208 -32.67 -9.51 5.31
CA LYS A 208 -33.67 -10.58 5.17
C LYS A 208 -33.02 -11.95 4.95
N LYS A 209 -32.06 -12.04 4.03
CA LYS A 209 -31.38 -13.32 3.75
C LYS A 209 -30.48 -13.77 4.91
N LYS A 210 -29.84 -12.82 5.60
CA LYS A 210 -29.03 -13.09 6.80
C LYS A 210 -29.90 -13.67 7.91
N ALA A 211 -31.09 -13.11 8.16
CA ALA A 211 -32.02 -13.64 9.15
C ALA A 211 -32.48 -15.06 8.80
N GLU A 212 -32.79 -15.33 7.53
CA GLU A 212 -33.15 -16.67 7.04
C GLU A 212 -32.03 -17.70 7.27
N VAL A 213 -30.80 -17.36 6.87
CA VAL A 213 -29.63 -18.23 7.04
C VAL A 213 -29.30 -18.43 8.52
N GLN A 214 -29.45 -17.40 9.35
CA GLN A 214 -29.23 -17.51 10.79
C GLN A 214 -30.20 -18.50 11.44
N MET A 215 -31.47 -18.48 11.03
CA MET A 215 -32.47 -19.43 11.50
C MET A 215 -32.12 -20.87 11.08
N GLN A 216 -31.72 -21.08 9.82
CA GLN A 216 -31.27 -22.38 9.34
C GLN A 216 -30.03 -22.89 10.10
N TRP A 217 -29.09 -21.99 10.39
CA TRP A 217 -27.90 -22.31 11.18
C TRP A 217 -28.25 -22.74 12.60
N THR A 218 -29.16 -22.03 13.28
CA THR A 218 -29.60 -22.41 14.63
C THR A 218 -30.19 -23.82 14.66
N VAL A 219 -31.06 -24.16 13.70
CA VAL A 219 -31.66 -25.50 13.60
C VAL A 219 -30.59 -26.57 13.37
N LEU A 220 -29.63 -26.31 12.47
CA LEU A 220 -28.53 -27.25 12.21
C LEU A 220 -27.64 -27.42 13.44
N GLN A 221 -27.31 -26.33 14.14
CA GLN A 221 -26.49 -26.34 15.33
C GLN A 221 -27.13 -27.19 16.45
N GLU A 222 -28.44 -27.03 16.67
CA GLU A 222 -29.18 -27.85 17.64
C GLU A 222 -29.15 -29.34 17.27
N LYS A 223 -29.38 -29.66 15.99
CA LYS A 223 -29.29 -31.04 15.50
C LYS A 223 -27.90 -31.64 15.74
N LEU A 224 -26.84 -30.93 15.37
CA LEU A 224 -25.45 -31.39 15.57
C LEU A 224 -25.11 -31.58 17.05
N LEU A 225 -25.60 -30.70 17.92
CA LEU A 225 -25.43 -30.83 19.37
C LEU A 225 -26.14 -32.07 19.93
N MET A 226 -27.35 -32.37 19.42
CA MET A 226 -28.07 -33.59 19.79
C MET A 226 -27.32 -34.85 19.33
N GLU A 227 -26.89 -34.91 18.07
CA GLU A 227 -26.13 -36.04 17.52
C GLU A 227 -24.80 -36.26 18.27
N ALA A 228 -24.07 -35.18 18.56
CA ALA A 228 -22.85 -35.25 19.35
C ALA A 228 -23.12 -35.78 20.78
N ARG A 229 -24.18 -35.29 21.43
CA ARG A 229 -24.58 -35.75 22.76
C ARG A 229 -24.92 -37.24 22.76
N GLU A 230 -25.69 -37.72 21.78
CA GLU A 230 -26.01 -39.14 21.65
C GLU A 230 -24.77 -40.00 21.43
N PHE A 231 -23.85 -39.54 20.56
CA PHE A 231 -22.58 -40.22 20.32
C PHE A 231 -21.77 -40.38 21.62
N TYR A 232 -21.61 -39.32 22.41
CA TYR A 232 -20.85 -39.39 23.67
C TYR A 232 -21.54 -40.25 24.73
N ILE A 233 -22.87 -40.17 24.87
CA ILE A 233 -23.63 -41.02 25.80
C ILE A 233 -23.44 -42.51 25.44
N ASN A 234 -23.49 -42.84 24.16
CA ASN A 234 -23.36 -44.23 23.71
C ASN A 234 -21.90 -44.72 23.77
N SER A 235 -20.93 -43.84 23.60
CA SER A 235 -19.49 -44.17 23.67
C SER A 235 -18.98 -44.41 25.10
N CYS A 236 -19.65 -43.87 26.12
CA CYS A 236 -19.32 -44.10 27.54
C CYS A 236 -19.97 -45.36 28.14
N ARG A 237 -20.74 -46.13 27.36
CA ARG A 237 -21.41 -47.38 27.80
C ARG A 237 -20.60 -48.66 27.52
N ILE A 238 -19.30 -48.52 27.26
CA ILE A 238 -18.31 -49.62 27.17
C ILE A 238 -17.43 -49.54 28.41
#